data_AF-A0A439P228-F1
#
_entry.id   AF-A0A439P228-F1
#
_cell.length_a   1.000
_cell.length_b   1.000
_cell.length_c   1.000
_cell.angle_alpha   90.00
_cell.angle_beta   90.00
_cell.angle_gamma   90.00
#
_symmetry.space_group_name_H-M   'P 1'
#
loop_
_entity.id
_entity.type
_entity.pdbx_description
1 polymer ?
#
loop_
_entity_poly.entity_id
_entity_poly.type
_entity_poly.pdbx_seq_one_letter_code
_entity_poly.pdbx_strand_id
1 'polypeptide(L)'
;MSVQWNGSAVLAKVRQAALQATVRSVEAVLEEGTHLILDTPKSGKIYERRGVTHQASAPGEPPASDTGRLVQSGHAEYDTKAISGTAVWSSEHADPLEHGTKNMEPRPFARQALANKQDEINKGFAEEIAAVLK
;
A
#
# COMPACT_ATOMS: atom_id res chain seq x y z
N MET A 1 -44.49 -7.59 26.83
CA MET A 1 -43.99 -8.29 25.63
C MET A 1 -42.67 -7.66 25.26
N SER A 2 -41.60 -8.42 25.12
CA SER A 2 -40.28 -7.94 24.68
C SER A 2 -39.76 -8.81 23.54
N VAL A 3 -39.15 -8.17 22.54
CA VAL A 3 -38.46 -8.83 21.43
C VAL A 3 -36.98 -8.51 21.59
N GLN A 4 -36.13 -9.53 21.67
CA GLN A 4 -34.68 -9.35 21.72
C GLN A 4 -34.12 -9.39 20.30
N TRP A 5 -33.55 -8.28 19.86
CA TRP A 5 -32.82 -8.23 18.60
C TRP A 5 -31.43 -8.87 18.76
N ASN A 6 -31.06 -9.76 17.85
CA ASN A 6 -29.76 -10.42 17.83
C ASN A 6 -28.67 -9.57 17.16
N GLY A 7 -28.49 -8.34 17.66
CA GLY A 7 -27.51 -7.39 17.09
C GLY A 7 -26.06 -7.84 17.23
N SER A 8 -25.74 -8.60 18.29
CA SER A 8 -24.37 -9.06 18.55
C SER A 8 -23.85 -10.03 17.49
N ALA A 9 -24.69 -10.95 17.00
CA ALA A 9 -24.30 -11.88 15.93
C ALA A 9 -24.06 -11.15 14.60
N VAL A 10 -24.89 -10.16 14.26
CA VAL A 10 -24.71 -9.34 13.05
C VAL A 10 -23.42 -8.51 13.15
N LEU A 11 -23.21 -7.84 14.29
CA LEU A 11 -22.00 -7.05 14.52
C LEU A 11 -20.72 -7.89 14.46
N ALA A 12 -20.75 -9.13 14.96
CA ALA A 12 -19.61 -10.05 14.87
C ALA A 12 -19.24 -10.35 13.41
N LYS A 13 -20.24 -10.60 12.55
CA LYS A 13 -20.01 -10.85 11.12
C LYS A 13 -19.52 -9.59 10.39
N VAL A 14 -20.12 -8.43 10.68
CA VAL A 14 -19.69 -7.14 10.08
C VAL A 14 -18.24 -6.85 10.45
N ARG A 15 -17.87 -7.08 11.72
CA ARG A 15 -16.48 -6.96 12.18
C ARG A 15 -15.55 -7.90 11.42
N GLN A 16 -15.95 -9.15 11.19
CA GLN A 16 -15.15 -10.11 10.43
C GLN A 16 -14.96 -9.67 8.98
N ALA A 17 -16.02 -9.22 8.31
CA ALA A 17 -15.95 -8.69 6.94
C ALA A 17 -15.06 -7.44 6.86
N ALA A 18 -15.17 -6.51 7.82
CA ALA A 18 -14.31 -5.34 7.88
C ALA A 18 -12.82 -5.70 8.05
N LEU A 19 -12.50 -6.73 8.84
CA LEU A 19 -11.13 -7.23 8.96
C LEU A 19 -10.62 -7.84 7.65
N GLN A 20 -11.44 -8.63 6.96
CA GLN A 20 -11.07 -9.19 5.66
C GLN A 20 -10.85 -8.11 4.60
N ALA A 21 -11.71 -7.10 4.56
CA ALA A 21 -11.56 -5.94 3.69
C ALA A 21 -10.28 -5.15 4.01
N THR A 22 -9.95 -4.97 5.30
CA THR A 22 -8.72 -4.31 5.75
C THR A 22 -7.48 -5.05 5.24
N VAL A 23 -7.43 -6.37 5.42
CA VAL A 23 -6.30 -7.19 4.94
C VAL A 23 -6.12 -7.02 3.43
N ARG A 24 -7.19 -7.22 2.64
CA ARG A 24 -7.12 -7.08 1.18
C ARG A 24 -6.70 -5.69 0.74
N SER A 25 -7.18 -4.65 1.45
CA SER A 25 -6.85 -3.26 1.15
C SER A 25 -5.36 -2.97 1.34
N VAL A 26 -4.77 -3.45 2.43
CA VAL A 26 -3.34 -3.25 2.71
C VAL A 26 -2.48 -4.01 1.70
N GLU A 27 -2.85 -5.27 1.38
CA GLU A 27 -2.15 -6.05 0.36
C GLU A 27 -2.23 -5.38 -1.02
N ALA A 28 -3.38 -4.83 -1.41
CA ALA A 28 -3.53 -4.10 -2.67
C ALA A 28 -2.63 -2.86 -2.76
N VAL A 29 -2.39 -2.18 -1.63
CA VAL A 29 -1.44 -1.05 -1.56
C VAL A 29 0.00 -1.53 -1.68
N LEU A 30 0.37 -2.65 -1.07
CA LEU A 30 1.71 -3.24 -1.21
C LEU A 30 1.98 -3.70 -2.65
N GLU A 31 1.00 -4.33 -3.28
CA GLU A 31 1.06 -4.74 -4.69
C GLU A 31 1.24 -3.53 -5.61
N GLU A 32 0.42 -2.49 -5.43
CA GLU A 32 0.54 -1.26 -6.22
C GLU A 32 1.88 -0.56 -6.00
N GLY A 33 2.36 -0.47 -4.75
CA GLY A 33 3.68 0.08 -4.47
C GLY A 33 4.79 -0.71 -5.14
N THR A 34 4.68 -2.03 -5.19
CA THR A 34 5.61 -2.92 -5.89
C THR A 34 5.59 -2.66 -7.40
N HIS A 35 4.40 -2.58 -8.00
CA HIS A 35 4.22 -2.25 -9.42
C HIS A 35 4.81 -0.88 -9.77
N LEU A 36 4.54 0.14 -8.95
CA LEU A 36 5.12 1.49 -9.12
C LEU A 36 6.65 1.45 -9.11
N ILE A 37 7.25 0.65 -8.23
CA ILE A 37 8.71 0.56 -8.12
C ILE A 37 9.34 -0.20 -9.30
N LEU A 38 8.76 -1.33 -9.70
CA LEU A 38 9.38 -2.26 -10.67
C LEU A 38 9.01 -1.98 -12.12
N ASP A 39 7.75 -1.62 -12.39
CA ASP A 39 7.19 -1.74 -13.74
C ASP A 39 6.98 -0.39 -14.43
N THR A 40 7.00 0.72 -13.67
CA THR A 40 6.81 2.05 -14.25
C THR A 40 8.10 2.57 -14.93
N PRO A 41 7.98 3.19 -16.11
CA PRO A 41 9.12 3.79 -16.79
C PRO A 41 9.72 4.92 -15.96
N LYS A 42 11.04 5.10 -16.07
CA LYS A 42 11.80 6.14 -15.38
C LYS A 42 12.34 7.13 -16.40
N SER A 43 12.31 8.42 -16.09
CA SER A 43 12.77 9.48 -17.01
C SER A 43 13.97 10.28 -16.50
N GLY A 44 14.54 9.87 -15.36
CA GLY A 44 15.67 10.56 -14.77
C GLY A 44 16.98 10.36 -15.52
N LYS A 45 18.05 10.90 -14.91
CA LYS A 45 19.40 10.90 -15.48
C LYS A 45 19.88 9.48 -15.77
N ILE A 46 20.41 9.29 -16.98
CA ILE A 46 21.18 8.12 -17.37
C ILE A 46 22.63 8.31 -16.96
N TYR A 47 23.22 7.30 -16.32
CA TYR A 47 24.62 7.31 -15.89
C TYR A 47 25.23 5.92 -15.96
N GLU A 48 26.55 5.86 -16.09
CA GLU A 48 27.27 4.59 -16.08
C GLU A 48 27.90 4.35 -14.71
N ARG A 49 27.77 3.11 -14.20
CA ARG A 49 28.39 2.67 -12.96
C ARG A 49 28.92 1.25 -13.14
N ARG A 50 30.22 1.05 -12.93
CA ARG A 50 30.88 -0.27 -13.06
C ARG A 50 30.63 -0.93 -14.43
N GLY A 51 30.61 -0.15 -15.51
CA GLY A 51 30.38 -0.66 -16.87
C GLY A 51 28.90 -0.93 -17.21
N VAL A 52 27.97 -0.65 -16.30
CA VAL A 52 26.52 -0.82 -16.51
C VAL A 52 25.87 0.55 -16.64
N THR A 53 25.03 0.71 -17.67
CA THR A 53 24.20 1.90 -17.84
C THR A 53 22.96 1.78 -16.96
N HIS A 54 22.77 2.75 -16.06
CA HIS A 54 21.61 2.86 -15.18
C HIS A 54 20.80 4.11 -15.53
N GLN A 55 19.49 4.05 -15.29
CA GLN A 55 18.60 5.20 -15.37
C GLN A 55 17.97 5.46 -14.01
N ALA A 56 18.15 6.67 -13.49
CA ALA A 56 17.47 7.11 -12.26
C ALA A 56 16.00 7.43 -12.54
N SER A 57 15.16 7.45 -11.51
CA SER A 57 13.85 8.10 -11.60
C SER A 57 14.02 9.63 -11.72
N ALA A 58 12.99 10.32 -12.21
CA ALA A 58 12.88 11.78 -12.07
C ALA A 58 12.18 12.14 -10.74
N PRO A 59 12.26 13.40 -10.28
CA PRO A 59 11.41 13.88 -9.19
C PRO A 59 9.93 13.61 -9.43
N GLY A 60 9.21 13.20 -8.40
CA GLY A 60 7.80 12.84 -8.49
C GLY A 60 7.51 11.46 -9.09
N GLU A 61 8.48 10.82 -9.74
CA GLU A 61 8.36 9.43 -10.18
C GLU A 61 8.69 8.45 -9.06
N PRO A 62 8.09 7.25 -9.04
CA PRO A 62 8.48 6.20 -8.11
C PRO A 62 9.96 5.82 -8.27
N PRO A 63 10.63 5.32 -7.22
CA PRO A 63 12.06 5.06 -7.26
C PRO A 63 12.42 3.99 -8.29
N ALA A 64 13.59 4.15 -8.92
CA ALA A 64 14.16 3.13 -9.80
C ALA A 64 14.77 2.01 -8.95
N SER A 65 14.28 0.78 -9.11
CA SER A 65 14.82 -0.39 -8.43
C SER A 65 16.01 -0.97 -9.18
N ASP A 66 17.13 -1.19 -8.47
CA ASP A 66 18.33 -1.87 -8.99
C ASP A 66 18.46 -3.28 -8.38
N THR A 67 18.29 -3.40 -7.06
CA THR A 67 18.49 -4.65 -6.31
C THR A 67 17.21 -5.30 -5.79
N GLY A 68 16.06 -4.62 -5.92
CA GLY A 68 14.79 -5.08 -5.34
C GLY A 68 14.68 -4.95 -3.82
N ARG A 69 15.71 -4.41 -3.12
CA ARG A 69 15.71 -4.30 -1.65
C ARG A 69 14.52 -3.52 -1.09
N LEU A 70 14.11 -2.45 -1.77
CA LEU A 70 12.94 -1.66 -1.33
C LEU A 70 11.68 -2.52 -1.37
N VAL A 71 11.42 -3.21 -2.49
CA VAL A 71 10.27 -4.11 -2.65
C VAL A 71 10.29 -5.22 -1.60
N GLN A 72 11.43 -5.87 -1.39
CA GLN A 72 11.59 -6.94 -0.40
C GLN A 72 11.37 -6.48 1.06
N SER A 73 11.47 -5.18 1.32
CA SER A 73 11.17 -4.62 2.65
C SER A 73 9.68 -4.31 2.88
N GLY A 74 8.86 -4.42 1.82
CA GLY A 74 7.42 -4.25 1.85
C GLY A 74 6.74 -5.36 2.65
N HIS A 75 5.95 -5.01 3.66
CA HIS A 75 5.16 -5.95 4.44
C HIS A 75 3.96 -5.25 5.08
N ALA A 76 2.97 -6.04 5.51
CA ALA A 76 1.79 -5.55 6.20
C ALA A 76 1.88 -5.76 7.70
N GLU A 77 1.45 -4.76 8.47
CA GLU A 77 1.19 -4.88 9.90
C GLU A 77 -0.31 -4.73 10.15
N TYR A 78 -0.88 -5.52 11.05
CA TYR A 78 -2.32 -5.55 11.31
C TYR A 78 -2.64 -5.43 12.79
N ASP A 79 -3.63 -4.60 13.14
CA ASP A 79 -4.28 -4.59 14.44
C ASP A 79 -5.74 -5.04 14.29
N THR A 80 -5.99 -6.29 14.69
CA THR A 80 -7.32 -6.92 14.62
C THR A 80 -8.31 -6.38 15.64
N LYS A 81 -7.84 -5.72 16.71
CA LYS A 81 -8.70 -5.06 17.70
C LYS A 81 -9.18 -3.72 17.16
N ALA A 82 -8.27 -2.95 16.57
CA ALA A 82 -8.57 -1.66 15.95
C ALA A 82 -9.22 -1.77 14.56
N ILE A 83 -9.17 -2.93 13.89
CA ILE A 83 -9.58 -3.10 12.48
C ILE A 83 -8.78 -2.14 11.60
N SER A 84 -7.46 -2.22 11.72
CA SER A 84 -6.54 -1.39 10.96
C SER A 84 -5.38 -2.23 10.44
N GLY A 85 -4.77 -1.76 9.37
CA GLY A 85 -3.50 -2.28 8.91
C GLY A 85 -2.68 -1.20 8.22
N THR A 86 -1.38 -1.44 8.18
CA THR A 86 -0.36 -0.51 7.69
C THR A 86 0.49 -1.22 6.66
N ALA A 87 0.63 -0.63 5.48
CA ALA A 87 1.64 -1.03 4.50
C ALA A 87 2.97 -0.38 4.87
N VAL A 88 3.99 -1.19 5.14
CA VAL A 88 5.29 -0.75 5.66
C VAL A 88 6.40 -1.13 4.67
N TRP A 89 7.28 -0.18 4.37
CA TRP A 89 8.55 -0.44 3.69
C TRP A 89 9.70 -0.11 4.65
N SER A 90 10.38 -1.14 5.16
CA SER A 90 11.37 -1.00 6.25
C SER A 90 12.80 -0.76 5.78
N SER A 91 13.05 -0.58 4.48
CA SER A 91 14.40 -0.24 4.02
C SER A 91 14.81 1.14 4.53
N GLU A 92 16.08 1.30 4.91
CA GLU A 92 16.63 2.57 5.43
C GLU A 92 16.41 3.77 4.48
N HIS A 93 16.31 3.50 3.17
CA HIS A 93 16.10 4.50 2.14
C HIS A 93 14.63 4.71 1.76
N ALA A 94 13.67 3.96 2.33
CA ALA A 94 12.26 4.09 2.00
C ALA A 94 11.71 5.50 2.31
N ASP A 95 11.93 5.99 3.53
CA ASP A 95 11.48 7.31 3.98
C ASP A 95 12.17 8.46 3.22
N PRO A 96 13.51 8.48 3.07
CA PRO A 96 14.19 9.45 2.21
C PRO A 96 13.68 9.48 0.76
N LEU A 97 13.30 8.34 0.20
CA LEU A 97 12.73 8.28 -1.15
C LEU A 97 11.32 8.86 -1.16
N GLU A 98 10.43 8.42 -0.27
CA GLU A 98 9.03 8.85 -0.25
C GLU A 98 8.86 10.35 0.01
N HIS A 99 9.71 10.93 0.85
CA HIS A 99 9.61 12.32 1.32
C HIS A 99 10.68 13.26 0.77
N GLY A 100 11.70 12.71 0.10
CA GLY A 100 12.86 13.47 -0.33
C GLY A 100 13.82 13.80 0.83
N THR A 101 14.90 14.47 0.48
CA THR A 101 15.93 14.96 1.40
C THR A 101 16.36 16.35 0.98
N LYS A 102 17.27 16.98 1.75
CA LYS A 102 17.88 18.27 1.36
C LYS A 102 18.47 18.27 -0.06
N ASN A 103 18.93 17.12 -0.56
CA ASN A 103 19.65 17.00 -1.83
C ASN A 103 18.91 16.16 -2.87
N MET A 104 17.68 15.71 -2.59
CA MET A 104 16.91 14.83 -3.47
C MET A 104 15.43 15.13 -3.34
N GLU A 105 14.79 15.48 -4.44
CA GLU A 105 13.33 15.63 -4.46
C GLU A 105 12.61 14.28 -4.33
N PRO A 106 11.39 14.26 -3.76
CA PRO A 106 10.66 13.03 -3.45
C PRO A 106 10.44 12.12 -4.66
N ARG A 107 10.47 10.81 -4.39
CA ARG A 107 10.17 9.68 -5.28
C ARG A 107 8.98 8.91 -4.70
N PRO A 108 7.78 9.48 -4.74
CA PRO A 108 6.61 8.92 -4.05
C PRO A 108 6.23 7.57 -4.67
N PHE A 109 5.98 6.59 -3.80
CA PHE A 109 5.51 5.27 -4.18
C PHE A 109 4.45 4.77 -3.20
N ALA A 110 4.64 4.97 -1.89
CA ALA A 110 3.72 4.46 -0.87
C ALA A 110 2.42 5.26 -0.83
N ARG A 111 2.51 6.59 -0.76
CA ARG A 111 1.30 7.45 -0.77
C ARG A 111 0.61 7.42 -2.12
N GLN A 112 1.39 7.32 -3.20
CA GLN A 112 0.84 7.17 -4.55
C GLN A 112 0.08 5.84 -4.69
N ALA A 113 0.62 4.74 -4.16
CA ALA A 113 -0.05 3.45 -4.18
C ALA A 113 -1.40 3.47 -3.43
N LEU A 114 -1.42 4.08 -2.24
CA LEU A 114 -2.66 4.28 -1.50
C LEU A 114 -3.68 5.11 -2.28
N ALA A 115 -3.24 6.22 -2.90
CA ALA A 115 -4.10 7.07 -3.71
C ALA A 115 -4.68 6.32 -4.92
N ASN A 116 -3.87 5.52 -5.62
CA ASN A 116 -4.30 4.71 -6.76
C ASN A 116 -5.34 3.65 -6.37
N LYS A 117 -5.26 3.11 -5.15
CA LYS A 117 -6.14 2.04 -4.64
C LYS A 117 -7.33 2.54 -3.84
N GLN A 118 -7.46 3.84 -3.61
CA GLN A 118 -8.49 4.42 -2.73
C GLN A 118 -9.92 4.00 -3.11
N ASP A 119 -10.25 4.01 -4.40
CA ASP A 119 -11.59 3.64 -4.89
C ASP A 119 -11.85 2.13 -4.77
N GLU A 120 -10.85 1.30 -5.05
CA GLU A 120 -10.90 -0.15 -4.90
C GLU A 120 -11.12 -0.54 -3.44
N ILE A 121 -10.41 0.11 -2.52
CA ILE A 121 -10.55 -0.06 -1.07
C ILE A 121 -11.99 0.26 -0.63
N ASN A 122 -12.48 1.46 -0.98
CA ASN A 122 -13.82 1.90 -0.59
C ASN A 122 -14.91 0.94 -1.10
N LYS A 123 -14.77 0.49 -2.35
CA LYS A 123 -15.68 -0.47 -2.97
C LYS A 123 -15.61 -1.83 -2.27
N GLY A 124 -14.42 -2.35 -1.99
CA GLY A 124 -14.21 -3.63 -1.32
C GLY A 124 -14.86 -3.67 0.07
N PHE A 125 -14.72 -2.59 0.86
CA PHE A 125 -15.41 -2.49 2.15
C PHE A 125 -16.94 -2.51 2.00
N ALA A 126 -17.48 -1.76 1.05
CA ALA A 126 -18.92 -1.71 0.82
C ALA A 126 -19.49 -3.08 0.41
N GLU A 127 -18.80 -3.79 -0.48
CA GLU A 127 -19.21 -5.11 -0.98
C GLU A 127 -19.15 -6.19 0.12
N GLU A 128 -18.06 -6.25 0.90
CA GLU A 128 -17.88 -7.23 1.98
C GLU A 128 -18.91 -7.05 3.10
N ILE A 129 -19.17 -5.81 3.51
CA ILE A 129 -20.19 -5.52 4.53
C ILE A 129 -21.59 -5.83 3.99
N ALA A 130 -21.89 -5.44 2.74
CA ALA A 130 -23.19 -5.71 2.14
C ALA A 130 -23.45 -7.22 1.97
N ALA A 131 -22.43 -8.02 1.70
CA ALA A 131 -22.54 -9.47 1.60
C ALA A 131 -22.96 -10.13 2.93
N VAL A 132 -22.52 -9.57 4.06
CA VAL A 132 -22.85 -10.07 5.40
C VAL A 132 -24.25 -9.68 5.87
N LEU A 133 -24.77 -8.56 5.38
CA LEU A 133 -26.08 -8.02 5.78
C LEU A 133 -27.25 -8.59 4.97
N LYS A 134 -26.99 -9.32 3.91
CA LYS A 134 -27.99 -10.08 3.14
C LYS A 134 -28.31 -11.41 3.82
#